data_AF-A0A5B9W0P3-F1
#
_entry.id   AF-A0A5B9W0P3-F1
#
_cell.length_a   1.000
_cell.length_b   1.000
_cell.length_c   1.000
_cell.angle_alpha   90.00
_cell.angle_beta   90.00
_cell.angle_gamma   90.00
#
_symmetry.space_group_name_H-M   'P 1'
#
loop_
_entity.id
_entity.type
_entity.pdbx_description
1 polymer ?
#
loop_
_entity_poly.entity_id
_entity_poly.type
_entity_poly.pdbx_seq_one_letter_code
_entity_poly.pdbx_strand_id
1 'polypeptide(L)'
;MTRTSHAHSPRVPTLGMFLVAGLCLAPTVRGAEDRPPLPVEVYEWSVWVGSPAQNSLNQPRVYRNAMPGPVGTVRPKVEGPELNRQFPVAPVSVVQAFGEPTQDVDFDLRVKKGSVLAHWPQATERSDGLRWFKANLLAAAPAGTAPGFIPEDHWFQKLRRSDKALTIKHETRVERFLSYDAEVAIPIPVKIRGGPDEYTLQNLTNAKLLDVAVIAPVDGGRYRFGWLDELPSGVPRSVADEEAAKEKEKKESEKNRDKPEAKAKAAEAALEKAEAELKPGDKKAEPKPIPAEADADTRARVDQALNRPVTVNADKVPRRDVLALVAGQARVRYEVDDPTLAKDKIDLGQPMTLKNGRIAARDALAEVLGTIGLSYRVTEDASLFITTAARLAAETNKKAVIEGPPIKLTLSQPLSPSDPSFRQVTRDTYARRLAAQGMRAEVVQAYLDQYAPTIFEPKGLIVLAHLSREALDEIVLLDVFPTPKKFVRTAAVIAHGVDPRLQDRARLLVKQLGDLGPRAREEAETQLFDLGPVAIPVLEDALREKDIEIVFRAERILLRLNRQVP
;
A
#
# COMPACT_ATOMS: atom_id res chain seq x y z
N MET A 1 70.49 3.03 31.68
CA MET A 1 70.80 3.81 32.90
C MET A 1 69.53 4.56 33.31
N THR A 2 69.18 4.46 34.60
CA THR A 2 68.26 5.29 35.42
C THR A 2 66.81 5.51 34.92
N ARG A 3 65.78 4.81 35.44
CA ARG A 3 65.05 4.84 36.75
C ARG A 3 64.03 5.98 36.93
N THR A 4 62.90 5.60 37.54
CA THR A 4 61.82 6.39 38.21
C THR A 4 60.67 6.89 37.31
N SER A 5 59.39 6.88 37.69
CA SER A 5 58.74 6.60 38.99
C SER A 5 57.32 6.02 38.80
N HIS A 6 56.93 5.16 39.75
CA HIS A 6 55.55 4.76 40.04
C HIS A 6 54.91 5.81 40.97
N ALA A 7 53.63 6.13 40.75
CA ALA A 7 52.78 6.74 41.77
C ALA A 7 51.49 5.92 41.92
N HIS A 8 51.35 5.30 43.09
CA HIS A 8 50.12 4.74 43.64
C HIS A 8 49.20 5.86 44.14
N SER A 9 47.90 5.68 43.97
CA SER A 9 46.87 6.37 44.76
C SER A 9 45.55 5.58 44.76
N PRO A 10 44.66 5.82 45.76
CA PRO A 10 44.18 4.75 46.62
C PRO A 10 42.76 4.26 46.30
N ARG A 11 42.45 3.07 46.84
CA ARG A 11 41.10 2.47 46.90
C ARG A 11 40.15 3.36 47.71
N VAL A 12 39.03 3.74 47.11
CA VAL A 12 37.86 4.34 47.77
C VAL A 12 36.82 3.23 47.98
N PRO A 13 36.13 3.19 49.15
CA PRO A 13 35.25 2.09 49.50
C PRO A 13 33.93 2.13 48.73
N THR A 14 33.43 0.93 48.48
CA THR A 14 32.12 0.57 47.93
C THR A 14 30.99 1.16 48.79
N LEU A 15 30.33 2.20 48.29
CA LEU A 15 29.08 2.71 48.86
C LEU A 15 27.91 1.93 48.25
N GLY A 16 27.14 1.25 49.11
CA GLY A 16 25.99 0.45 48.72
C GLY A 16 24.92 1.28 48.00
N MET A 17 24.55 0.82 46.80
CA MET A 17 23.48 1.39 46.00
C MET A 17 22.14 0.86 46.52
N PHE A 18 21.45 1.65 47.33
CA PHE A 18 20.04 1.43 47.64
C PHE A 18 19.21 1.78 46.40
N LEU A 19 18.58 0.76 45.82
CA LEU A 19 17.68 0.86 44.68
C LEU A 19 16.31 1.32 45.19
N VAL A 20 16.11 2.64 45.30
CA VAL A 20 14.78 3.22 45.56
C VAL A 20 13.99 3.17 44.26
N ALA A 21 13.04 2.24 44.19
CA ALA A 21 12.03 2.17 43.15
C ALA A 21 11.09 3.38 43.28
N GLY A 22 11.50 4.52 42.73
CA GLY A 22 10.65 5.68 42.54
C GLY A 22 9.64 5.39 41.43
N LEU A 23 8.38 5.21 41.81
CA LEU A 23 7.24 5.23 40.89
C LEU A 23 7.17 6.62 40.23
N CYS A 24 7.84 6.79 39.10
CA CYS A 24 7.64 7.95 38.23
C CYS A 24 6.25 7.84 37.60
N LEU A 25 5.24 8.37 38.27
CA LEU A 25 3.96 8.71 37.67
C LEU A 25 4.21 9.79 36.62
N ALA A 26 4.43 9.37 35.38
CA ALA A 26 4.45 10.29 34.25
C ALA A 26 3.10 11.03 34.22
N PRO A 27 3.08 12.38 34.21
CA PRO A 27 1.84 13.12 34.08
C PRO A 27 1.19 12.71 32.77
N THR A 28 -0.03 12.21 32.87
CA THR A 28 -0.89 11.96 31.71
C THR A 28 -1.08 13.30 31.00
N VAL A 29 -0.54 13.41 29.79
CA VAL A 29 -0.72 14.57 28.90
C VAL A 29 -2.20 14.63 28.52
N ARG A 30 -3.02 15.27 29.36
CA ARG A 30 -4.46 15.52 29.18
C ARG A 30 -4.75 16.87 28.49
N GLY A 31 -3.75 17.52 27.89
CA GLY A 31 -3.84 18.92 27.48
C GLY A 31 -4.08 19.23 26.00
N ALA A 32 -4.29 18.22 25.13
CA ALA A 32 -4.40 18.46 23.69
C ALA A 32 -5.83 18.68 23.17
N GLU A 33 -6.87 18.29 23.91
CA GLU A 33 -8.26 18.25 23.39
C GLU A 33 -9.03 19.59 23.46
N ASP A 34 -8.54 20.61 24.18
CA ASP A 34 -9.30 21.85 24.43
C ASP A 34 -8.92 23.06 23.57
N ARG A 35 -8.01 22.93 22.59
CA ARG A 35 -7.72 24.05 21.68
C ARG A 35 -8.84 24.21 20.65
N PRO A 36 -9.37 25.42 20.42
CA PRO A 36 -10.37 25.63 19.38
C PRO A 36 -9.79 25.23 18.01
N PRO A 37 -10.60 24.63 17.13
CA PRO A 37 -10.14 24.26 15.79
C PRO A 37 -9.69 25.50 15.03
N LEU A 38 -8.68 25.35 14.17
CA LEU A 38 -8.21 26.45 13.33
C LEU A 38 -9.34 26.94 12.41
N PRO A 39 -9.44 28.25 12.12
CA PRO A 39 -10.43 28.80 11.18
C PRO A 39 -10.09 28.50 9.71
N VAL A 40 -9.46 27.35 9.44
CA VAL A 40 -9.08 26.88 8.11
C VAL A 40 -9.75 25.56 7.77
N GLU A 41 -9.98 25.37 6.48
CA GLU A 41 -10.44 24.13 5.89
C GLU A 41 -9.32 23.55 5.03
N VAL A 42 -9.01 22.26 5.20
CA VAL A 42 -7.98 21.58 4.42
C VAL A 42 -8.62 20.51 3.55
N TYR A 43 -8.21 20.48 2.29
CA TYR A 43 -8.69 19.54 1.28
C TYR A 43 -7.52 18.83 0.65
N GLU A 44 -7.58 17.50 0.63
CA GLU A 44 -6.67 16.66 -0.11
C GLU A 44 -7.42 15.89 -1.18
N TRP A 45 -6.85 15.85 -2.39
CA TRP A 45 -7.21 14.88 -3.40
C TRP A 45 -5.97 14.13 -3.87
N SER A 46 -6.14 12.84 -4.12
CA SER A 46 -5.04 11.94 -4.51
C SER A 46 -5.47 11.09 -5.71
N VAL A 47 -4.55 10.91 -6.66
CA VAL A 47 -4.72 10.03 -7.81
C VAL A 47 -3.66 8.94 -7.73
N TRP A 48 -4.11 7.72 -7.55
CA TRP A 48 -3.28 6.53 -7.51
C TRP A 48 -3.60 5.62 -8.68
N VAL A 49 -2.59 4.98 -9.26
CA VAL A 49 -2.72 4.21 -10.49
C VAL A 49 -2.06 2.85 -10.30
N GLY A 50 -2.69 1.79 -10.76
CA GLY A 50 -2.12 0.45 -10.73
C GLY A 50 -2.65 -0.46 -11.83
N SER A 51 -2.08 -1.65 -11.92
CA SER A 51 -2.57 -2.75 -12.75
C SER A 51 -2.51 -4.07 -11.97
N PRO A 52 -3.32 -5.09 -12.31
CA PRO A 52 -3.35 -6.37 -11.59
C PRO A 52 -2.01 -7.12 -11.56
N ALA A 53 -1.10 -6.78 -12.48
CA ALA A 53 0.23 -7.33 -12.55
C ALA A 53 1.22 -6.73 -11.54
N GLN A 54 0.82 -5.67 -10.83
CA GLN A 54 1.67 -4.96 -9.88
C GLN A 54 1.25 -5.27 -8.45
N ASN A 55 2.23 -5.31 -7.56
CA ASN A 55 2.01 -5.49 -6.12
C ASN A 55 1.91 -4.16 -5.37
N SER A 56 2.10 -3.04 -6.08
CA SER A 56 2.03 -1.68 -5.55
C SER A 56 1.28 -0.76 -6.52
N LEU A 57 0.60 0.24 -5.97
CA LEU A 57 0.11 1.39 -6.72
C LEU A 57 1.25 2.39 -6.91
N ASN A 58 1.16 3.19 -7.97
CA ASN A 58 2.08 4.27 -8.31
C ASN A 58 3.52 3.82 -8.54
N GLN A 59 3.74 2.55 -8.90
CA GLN A 59 5.07 1.98 -9.09
C GLN A 59 5.99 2.92 -9.91
N PRO A 60 7.19 3.26 -9.41
CA PRO A 60 7.99 4.37 -9.93
C PRO A 60 8.46 4.17 -11.38
N ARG A 61 8.66 2.92 -11.81
CA ARG A 61 9.17 2.58 -13.14
C ARG A 61 8.09 2.55 -14.24
N VAL A 62 6.81 2.56 -13.86
CA VAL A 62 5.70 2.33 -14.80
C VAL A 62 4.97 3.62 -15.14
N TYR A 63 4.82 4.53 -14.18
CA TYR A 63 4.02 5.74 -14.33
C TYR A 63 4.88 6.99 -14.43
N ARG A 64 4.39 7.94 -15.25
CA ARG A 64 4.98 9.26 -15.48
C ARG A 64 5.09 10.06 -14.18
N ASN A 65 6.07 10.95 -14.13
CA ASN A 65 6.18 11.94 -13.05
C ASN A 65 5.17 13.08 -13.26
N ALA A 66 4.36 13.37 -12.24
CA ALA A 66 3.44 14.51 -12.23
C ALA A 66 4.09 15.80 -11.69
N MET A 67 5.28 15.69 -11.08
CA MET A 67 6.00 16.80 -10.46
C MET A 67 6.77 17.63 -11.49
N PRO A 68 6.97 18.94 -11.24
CA PRO A 68 7.74 19.79 -12.13
C PRO A 68 9.22 19.40 -12.15
N GLY A 69 9.90 19.68 -13.26
CA GLY A 69 11.29 19.24 -13.51
C GLY A 69 12.34 19.55 -12.42
N PRO A 70 12.26 20.67 -11.66
CA PRO A 70 13.19 20.94 -10.55
C PRO A 70 13.02 20.02 -9.33
N VAL A 71 11.92 19.27 -9.23
CA VAL A 71 11.65 18.38 -8.10
C VAL A 71 12.41 17.08 -8.29
N GLY A 72 13.23 16.73 -7.31
CA GLY A 72 13.88 15.42 -7.25
C GLY A 72 12.83 14.32 -7.17
N THR A 73 12.91 13.35 -8.07
CA THR A 73 12.05 12.16 -8.07
C THR A 73 12.89 10.93 -8.42
N VAL A 74 12.49 9.78 -7.91
CA VAL A 74 13.04 8.47 -8.31
C VAL A 74 12.39 7.91 -9.57
N ARG A 75 11.35 8.56 -10.11
CA ARG A 75 10.73 8.16 -11.37
C ARG A 75 11.69 8.44 -12.55
N PRO A 76 11.82 7.52 -13.52
CA PRO A 76 12.65 7.75 -14.69
C PRO A 76 12.08 8.91 -15.51
N LYS A 77 12.96 9.79 -16.00
CA LYS A 77 12.59 10.77 -17.03
C LYS A 77 12.40 10.01 -18.33
N VAL A 78 11.15 9.90 -18.76
CA VAL A 78 10.80 9.27 -20.03
C VAL A 78 10.42 10.36 -21.01
N GLU A 79 11.15 10.43 -22.12
CA GLU A 79 11.01 11.45 -23.14
C GLU A 79 10.71 10.79 -24.50
N GLY A 80 10.21 11.58 -25.45
CA GLY A 80 9.99 11.13 -26.83
C GLY A 80 8.88 10.07 -26.98
N PRO A 81 8.99 9.16 -27.96
CA PRO A 81 7.94 8.19 -28.30
C PRO A 81 7.59 7.22 -27.17
N GLU A 82 8.52 6.95 -26.26
CA GLU A 82 8.30 6.07 -25.10
C GLU A 82 7.29 6.66 -24.12
N LEU A 83 7.23 7.99 -24.02
CA LEU A 83 6.24 8.67 -23.19
C LEU A 83 4.83 8.24 -23.61
N ASN A 84 4.55 8.17 -24.91
CA ASN A 84 3.24 7.81 -25.46
C ASN A 84 2.80 6.37 -25.16
N ARG A 85 3.74 5.49 -24.79
CA ARG A 85 3.47 4.10 -24.36
C ARG A 85 3.09 4.00 -22.90
N GLN A 86 3.53 4.94 -22.06
CA GLN A 86 3.15 4.96 -20.66
C GLN A 86 1.68 5.33 -20.48
N PHE A 87 1.08 4.79 -19.43
CA PHE A 87 -0.28 5.15 -19.02
C PHE A 87 -0.36 6.68 -18.82
N PRO A 88 -1.37 7.36 -19.40
CA PRO A 88 -1.36 8.82 -19.50
C PRO A 88 -1.68 9.53 -18.18
N VAL A 89 -2.22 8.82 -17.19
CA VAL A 89 -2.49 9.38 -15.87
C VAL A 89 -1.24 9.31 -15.01
N ALA A 90 -0.70 10.47 -14.65
CA ALA A 90 0.42 10.58 -13.72
C ALA A 90 -0.12 10.61 -12.27
N PRO A 91 0.38 9.78 -11.35
CA PRO A 91 -0.06 9.79 -9.95
C PRO A 91 0.47 11.03 -9.22
N VAL A 92 -0.38 11.61 -8.38
CA VAL A 92 -0.03 12.75 -7.51
C VAL A 92 -1.11 12.91 -6.44
N SER A 93 -0.72 13.48 -5.32
CA SER A 93 -1.63 13.95 -4.28
C SER A 93 -1.40 15.43 -4.05
N VAL A 94 -2.47 16.20 -3.81
CA VAL A 94 -2.42 17.65 -3.63
C VAL A 94 -3.24 18.04 -2.41
N VAL A 95 -2.67 18.89 -1.55
CA VAL A 95 -3.30 19.44 -0.35
C VAL A 95 -3.42 20.96 -0.52
N GLN A 96 -4.61 21.51 -0.26
CA GLN A 96 -4.87 22.95 -0.28
C GLN A 96 -5.60 23.38 1.00
N ALA A 97 -5.27 24.57 1.50
CA ALA A 97 -5.92 25.18 2.65
C ALA A 97 -6.74 26.40 2.23
N PHE A 98 -7.88 26.63 2.88
CA PHE A 98 -8.81 27.73 2.64
C PHE A 98 -9.28 28.31 3.98
N GLY A 99 -9.81 29.53 4.01
CA GLY A 99 -10.36 30.15 5.21
C GLY A 99 -9.56 31.36 5.67
N GLU A 100 -9.43 31.54 6.97
CA GLU A 100 -8.73 32.70 7.55
C GLU A 100 -7.22 32.42 7.66
N PRO A 101 -6.36 33.43 7.45
CA PRO A 101 -4.93 33.29 7.68
C PRO A 101 -4.62 32.83 9.11
N THR A 102 -3.70 31.89 9.25
CA THR A 102 -3.30 31.36 10.56
C THR A 102 -1.82 31.00 10.56
N GLN A 103 -1.22 30.93 11.74
CA GLN A 103 0.20 30.66 11.93
C GLN A 103 0.42 29.30 12.59
N ASP A 104 1.67 28.81 12.54
CA ASP A 104 2.12 27.61 13.23
C ASP A 104 1.28 26.35 12.93
N VAL A 105 1.00 26.12 11.64
CA VAL A 105 0.31 24.91 11.17
C VAL A 105 1.33 23.86 10.75
N ASP A 106 1.18 22.66 11.29
CA ASP A 106 1.97 21.49 10.93
C ASP A 106 1.18 20.60 9.99
N PHE A 107 1.82 20.17 8.91
CA PHE A 107 1.35 19.09 8.04
C PHE A 107 2.31 17.90 8.19
N ASP A 108 1.84 16.78 8.71
CA ASP A 108 2.61 15.53 8.90
C ASP A 108 2.01 14.42 8.04
N LEU A 109 2.72 14.05 6.97
CA LEU A 109 2.34 12.98 6.07
C LEU A 109 3.13 11.72 6.44
N ARG A 110 2.47 10.59 6.63
CA ARG A 110 3.08 9.28 6.90
C ARG A 110 2.57 8.23 5.92
N VAL A 111 3.49 7.62 5.17
CA VAL A 111 3.17 6.51 4.25
C VAL A 111 3.39 5.20 5.00
N LYS A 112 2.29 4.64 5.54
CA LYS A 112 2.34 3.42 6.37
C LYS A 112 2.71 2.17 5.56
N LYS A 113 2.35 2.14 4.27
CA LYS A 113 2.62 1.03 3.36
C LYS A 113 3.18 1.56 2.04
N GLY A 114 4.49 1.71 1.96
CA GLY A 114 5.17 2.15 0.74
C GLY A 114 6.25 3.19 1.02
N SER A 115 6.46 4.12 0.08
CA SER A 115 7.50 5.14 0.19
C SER A 115 7.08 6.43 -0.51
N VAL A 116 7.63 7.55 -0.04
CA VAL A 116 7.50 8.84 -0.73
C VAL A 116 8.51 8.89 -1.88
N LEU A 117 8.05 9.28 -3.07
CA LEU A 117 8.86 9.35 -4.29
C LEU A 117 9.27 10.77 -4.67
N ALA A 118 8.42 11.75 -4.36
CA ALA A 118 8.66 13.17 -4.60
C ALA A 118 7.66 14.03 -3.81
N HIS A 119 7.99 15.30 -3.58
CA HIS A 119 7.08 16.24 -2.93
C HIS A 119 7.41 17.69 -3.25
N TRP A 120 6.42 18.57 -3.07
CA TRP A 120 6.54 20.00 -3.34
C TRP A 120 5.56 20.83 -2.48
N PRO A 121 5.95 22.01 -1.96
CA PRO A 121 7.33 22.48 -1.86
C PRO A 121 8.16 21.54 -0.99
N GLN A 122 9.49 21.72 -0.97
CA GLN A 122 10.39 20.87 -0.20
C GLN A 122 9.97 20.81 1.28
N ALA A 123 9.88 19.60 1.80
CA ALA A 123 9.50 19.26 3.17
C ALA A 123 10.74 18.75 3.93
N THR A 124 10.59 18.59 5.23
CA THR A 124 11.53 17.77 6.01
C THR A 124 11.19 16.30 5.81
N GLU A 125 12.08 15.52 5.20
CA GLU A 125 11.92 14.08 5.02
C GLU A 125 12.21 13.31 6.31
N ARG A 126 11.44 12.25 6.54
CA ARG A 126 11.69 11.22 7.56
C ARG A 126 11.65 9.85 6.90
N SER A 127 12.09 8.81 7.62
CA SER A 127 12.08 7.43 7.12
C SER A 127 10.71 6.97 6.62
N ASP A 128 9.63 7.49 7.20
CA ASP A 128 8.25 7.07 6.96
C ASP A 128 7.33 8.22 6.45
N GLY A 129 7.86 9.41 6.19
CA GLY A 129 6.98 10.57 5.98
C GLY A 129 7.62 11.90 5.59
N LEU A 130 6.76 12.92 5.49
CA LEU A 130 7.10 14.30 5.17
C LEU A 130 6.51 15.23 6.21
N ARG A 131 7.24 16.30 6.54
CA ARG A 131 6.77 17.33 7.46
C ARG A 131 6.98 18.73 6.92
N TRP A 132 5.92 19.52 6.98
CA TRP A 132 5.97 20.98 6.87
C TRP A 132 5.61 21.55 8.24
N PHE A 133 6.62 21.87 9.04
CA PHE A 133 6.46 22.28 10.44
C PHE A 133 6.38 23.80 10.55
N LYS A 134 5.49 24.31 11.39
CA LYS A 134 5.26 25.74 11.60
C LYS A 134 5.02 26.52 10.31
N ALA A 135 4.23 25.95 9.41
CA ALA A 135 3.81 26.64 8.20
C ALA A 135 2.83 27.77 8.55
N ASN A 136 3.01 28.92 7.91
CA ASN A 136 2.06 30.03 8.00
C ASN A 136 1.12 29.99 6.81
N LEU A 137 -0.19 30.00 7.06
CA LEU A 137 -1.22 30.10 6.04
C LEU A 137 -1.61 31.57 5.90
N LEU A 138 -1.29 32.17 4.75
CA LEU A 138 -1.42 33.60 4.49
C LEU A 138 -2.47 33.85 3.40
N ALA A 139 -3.17 34.99 3.43
CA ALA A 139 -4.09 35.35 2.36
C ALA A 139 -3.37 35.56 1.01
N ALA A 140 -2.15 36.09 1.05
CA ALA A 140 -1.31 36.34 -0.11
C ALA A 140 0.17 36.06 0.21
N ALA A 141 0.97 35.85 -0.83
CA ALA A 141 2.41 35.72 -0.70
C ALA A 141 3.03 37.01 -0.13
N PRO A 142 3.99 36.93 0.81
CA PRO A 142 4.70 38.11 1.30
C PRO A 142 5.43 38.83 0.17
N ALA A 143 5.45 40.16 0.21
CA ALA A 143 6.20 40.98 -0.74
C ALA A 143 7.68 40.55 -0.79
N GLY A 144 8.23 40.45 -2.00
CA GLY A 144 9.63 40.07 -2.21
C GLY A 144 9.95 38.58 -2.03
N THR A 145 8.97 37.73 -1.66
CA THR A 145 9.18 36.27 -1.61
C THR A 145 8.74 35.65 -2.93
N ALA A 146 9.69 35.22 -3.75
CA ALA A 146 9.38 34.53 -5.00
C ALA A 146 8.92 33.09 -4.72
N PRO A 147 7.84 32.61 -5.37
CA PRO A 147 7.48 31.21 -5.30
C PRO A 147 8.55 30.35 -5.96
N GLY A 148 8.58 29.05 -5.63
CA GLY A 148 9.50 28.12 -6.28
C GLY A 148 9.34 28.13 -7.81
N PHE A 149 10.42 27.89 -8.55
CA PHE A 149 10.34 27.82 -10.01
C PHE A 149 9.46 26.63 -10.44
N ILE A 150 8.41 26.91 -11.20
CA ILE A 150 7.55 25.94 -11.88
C ILE A 150 7.48 26.40 -13.34
N PRO A 151 7.68 25.52 -14.33
CA PRO A 151 7.53 25.87 -15.74
C PRO A 151 6.15 26.50 -16.03
N GLU A 152 6.06 27.45 -16.95
CA GLU A 152 4.82 28.19 -17.22
C GLU A 152 3.70 27.31 -17.80
N ASP A 153 4.08 26.25 -18.50
CA ASP A 153 3.22 25.23 -19.11
C ASP A 153 2.84 24.11 -18.13
N HIS A 154 3.48 24.04 -16.96
CA HIS A 154 3.18 23.01 -15.98
C HIS A 154 1.82 23.27 -15.31
N TRP A 155 1.01 22.22 -15.16
CA TRP A 155 -0.36 22.33 -14.67
C TRP A 155 -0.48 22.86 -13.23
N PHE A 156 0.56 22.71 -12.40
CA PHE A 156 0.63 23.35 -11.07
C PHE A 156 0.46 24.88 -11.11
N GLN A 157 0.73 25.54 -12.24
CA GLN A 157 0.44 26.97 -12.40
C GLN A 157 -1.04 27.29 -12.19
N LYS A 158 -1.95 26.38 -12.58
CA LYS A 158 -3.39 26.54 -12.33
C LYS A 158 -3.69 26.54 -10.82
N LEU A 159 -3.06 25.64 -10.06
CA LEU A 159 -3.19 25.58 -8.60
C LEU A 159 -2.65 26.86 -7.94
N ARG A 160 -1.50 27.36 -8.41
CA ARG A 160 -0.87 28.59 -7.89
C ARG A 160 -1.69 29.86 -8.17
N ARG A 161 -2.48 29.87 -9.24
CA ARG A 161 -3.37 30.98 -9.61
C ARG A 161 -4.68 31.01 -8.84
N SER A 162 -4.98 29.99 -8.03
CA SER A 162 -6.17 29.97 -7.18
C SER A 162 -6.06 30.99 -6.04
N ASP A 163 -6.64 32.17 -6.23
CA ASP A 163 -6.65 33.26 -5.26
C ASP A 163 -7.35 32.92 -3.94
N LYS A 164 -8.32 32.01 -3.99
CA LYS A 164 -9.08 31.53 -2.82
C LYS A 164 -8.29 30.61 -1.89
N ALA A 165 -7.29 29.89 -2.40
CA ALA A 165 -6.46 29.01 -1.57
C ALA A 165 -5.43 29.85 -0.79
N LEU A 166 -5.25 29.58 0.49
CA LEU A 166 -4.25 30.26 1.31
C LEU A 166 -2.84 29.93 0.80
N THR A 167 -1.95 30.92 0.90
CA THR A 167 -0.52 30.76 0.64
C THR A 167 0.15 30.14 1.86
N ILE A 168 0.64 28.92 1.70
CA ILE A 168 1.47 28.18 2.63
C ILE A 168 2.90 28.72 2.55
N LYS A 169 3.34 29.44 3.59
CA LYS A 169 4.73 29.84 3.80
C LYS A 169 5.39 28.85 4.75
N HIS A 170 6.33 28.07 4.25
CA HIS A 170 7.18 27.18 5.03
C HIS A 170 8.62 27.61 4.83
N GLU A 171 9.27 28.05 5.91
CA GLU A 171 10.60 28.67 5.87
C GLU A 171 10.67 29.84 4.85
N THR A 172 11.49 29.69 3.81
CA THR A 172 11.67 30.66 2.71
C THR A 172 10.79 30.34 1.50
N ARG A 173 10.04 29.24 1.53
CA ARG A 173 9.19 28.79 0.43
C ARG A 173 7.76 29.26 0.62
N VAL A 174 7.14 29.65 -0.48
CA VAL A 174 5.73 30.06 -0.53
C VAL A 174 5.02 29.33 -1.66
N GLU A 175 3.91 28.67 -1.34
CA GLU A 175 3.04 28.03 -2.32
C GLU A 175 1.57 28.02 -1.92
N ARG A 176 0.65 27.81 -2.87
CA ARG A 176 -0.79 27.69 -2.59
C ARG A 176 -1.28 26.26 -2.37
N PHE A 177 -0.37 25.30 -2.40
CA PHE A 177 -0.66 23.88 -2.26
C PHE A 177 0.59 23.15 -1.76
N LEU A 178 0.36 22.00 -1.13
CA LEU A 178 1.36 20.95 -0.99
C LEU A 178 1.04 19.87 -2.02
N SER A 179 2.05 19.15 -2.47
CA SER A 179 1.86 17.97 -3.30
C SER A 179 2.89 16.92 -2.96
N TYR A 180 2.50 15.67 -3.11
CA TYR A 180 3.38 14.54 -2.89
C TYR A 180 3.02 13.40 -3.84
N ASP A 181 4.02 12.60 -4.15
CA ASP A 181 3.92 11.37 -4.90
C ASP A 181 4.46 10.25 -4.03
N ALA A 182 3.72 9.16 -3.93
CA ALA A 182 4.04 8.03 -3.08
C ALA A 182 3.77 6.72 -3.83
N GLU A 183 4.72 5.79 -3.77
CA GLU A 183 4.46 4.39 -4.06
C GLU A 183 3.72 3.80 -2.88
N VAL A 184 2.64 3.08 -3.16
CA VAL A 184 1.81 2.47 -2.12
C VAL A 184 1.88 0.96 -2.28
N ALA A 185 2.39 0.26 -1.27
CA ALA A 185 2.57 -1.19 -1.27
C ALA A 185 1.26 -1.95 -1.00
N ILE A 186 0.24 -1.69 -1.82
CA ILE A 186 -1.01 -2.43 -1.88
C ILE A 186 -1.29 -2.87 -3.31
N PRO A 187 -1.88 -4.07 -3.51
CA PRO A 187 -2.30 -4.51 -4.83
C PRO A 187 -3.52 -3.71 -5.32
N ILE A 188 -3.88 -3.90 -6.59
CA ILE A 188 -5.12 -3.34 -7.15
C ILE A 188 -6.34 -3.82 -6.35
N PRO A 189 -7.23 -2.91 -5.92
CA PRO A 189 -8.32 -3.23 -4.99
C PRO A 189 -9.55 -3.82 -5.69
N VAL A 190 -9.51 -4.05 -7.00
CA VAL A 190 -10.68 -4.47 -7.77
C VAL A 190 -10.36 -5.58 -8.78
N LYS A 191 -11.25 -6.55 -8.87
CA LYS A 191 -11.28 -7.59 -9.88
C LYS A 191 -12.51 -7.39 -10.75
N ILE A 192 -12.36 -7.57 -12.05
CA ILE A 192 -13.43 -7.41 -13.03
C ILE A 192 -13.52 -8.67 -13.91
N ARG A 193 -14.74 -9.06 -14.26
CA ARG A 193 -15.06 -10.19 -15.15
C ARG A 193 -16.20 -9.80 -16.09
N GLY A 194 -16.37 -10.52 -17.21
CA GLY A 194 -17.48 -10.32 -18.16
C GLY A 194 -17.18 -9.31 -19.29
N GLY A 195 -18.20 -8.56 -19.69
CA GLY A 195 -18.20 -7.51 -20.71
C GLY A 195 -19.00 -7.86 -21.99
N PRO A 196 -19.10 -6.97 -23.00
CA PRO A 196 -18.90 -5.50 -22.95
C PRO A 196 -20.08 -4.72 -22.38
N ASP A 197 -21.26 -5.33 -22.31
CA ASP A 197 -22.48 -4.64 -21.86
C ASP A 197 -22.65 -4.74 -20.34
N GLU A 198 -22.21 -5.83 -19.73
CA GLU A 198 -22.30 -6.09 -18.30
C GLU A 198 -20.95 -6.61 -17.78
N TYR A 199 -20.45 -6.00 -16.71
CA TYR A 199 -19.26 -6.45 -16.00
C TYR A 199 -19.61 -6.86 -14.57
N THR A 200 -18.91 -7.86 -14.04
CA THR A 200 -18.97 -8.22 -12.62
C THR A 200 -17.74 -7.69 -11.92
N LEU A 201 -17.95 -6.84 -10.92
CA LEU A 201 -16.92 -6.24 -10.07
C LEU A 201 -16.83 -6.96 -8.74
N GLN A 202 -15.61 -7.02 -8.20
CA GLN A 202 -15.34 -7.64 -6.91
C GLN A 202 -14.24 -6.86 -6.20
N ASN A 203 -14.48 -6.45 -4.95
CA ASN A 203 -13.51 -5.74 -4.15
C ASN A 203 -12.47 -6.75 -3.60
N LEU A 204 -11.18 -6.42 -3.69
CA LEU A 204 -10.08 -7.25 -3.20
C LEU A 204 -9.51 -6.78 -1.85
N THR A 205 -10.20 -5.86 -1.18
CA THR A 205 -9.74 -5.22 0.06
C THR A 205 -10.71 -5.40 1.21
N ASN A 206 -10.21 -5.16 2.42
CA ASN A 206 -10.99 -5.15 3.66
C ASN A 206 -11.81 -3.86 3.85
N ALA A 207 -11.56 -2.83 3.05
CA ALA A 207 -12.32 -1.60 3.06
C ALA A 207 -13.33 -1.57 1.92
N LYS A 208 -14.42 -0.82 2.10
CA LYS A 208 -15.34 -0.54 1.00
C LYS A 208 -14.70 0.44 0.00
N LEU A 209 -15.03 0.28 -1.27
CA LEU A 209 -14.71 1.26 -2.31
C LEU A 209 -15.95 2.09 -2.60
N LEU A 210 -15.77 3.39 -2.81
CA LEU A 210 -16.83 4.36 -3.07
C LEU A 210 -16.76 4.83 -4.52
N ASP A 211 -17.89 5.27 -5.08
CA ASP A 211 -17.97 5.96 -6.37
C ASP A 211 -17.19 5.22 -7.47
N VAL A 212 -17.49 3.93 -7.63
CA VAL A 212 -16.81 3.03 -8.56
C VAL A 212 -17.36 3.26 -9.97
N ALA A 213 -16.47 3.44 -10.94
CA ALA A 213 -16.83 3.57 -12.35
C ALA A 213 -16.05 2.58 -13.23
N VAL A 214 -16.75 1.95 -14.16
CA VAL A 214 -16.13 1.22 -15.28
C VAL A 214 -16.24 2.07 -16.52
N ILE A 215 -15.10 2.38 -17.13
CA ILE A 215 -15.01 3.21 -18.34
C ILE A 215 -14.37 2.34 -19.42
N ALA A 216 -15.17 1.97 -20.43
CA ALA A 216 -14.76 1.05 -21.48
C ALA A 216 -14.77 1.77 -22.84
N PRO A 217 -13.62 1.93 -23.52
CA PRO A 217 -13.60 2.43 -24.89
C PRO A 217 -14.23 1.41 -25.85
N VAL A 218 -14.83 1.94 -26.91
CA VAL A 218 -15.47 1.22 -28.01
C VAL A 218 -14.96 1.80 -29.32
N ASP A 219 -15.04 1.02 -30.40
CA ASP A 219 -14.64 1.46 -31.73
C ASP A 219 -15.31 2.78 -32.15
N GLY A 220 -14.52 3.59 -32.86
CA GLY A 220 -14.92 4.91 -33.35
C GLY A 220 -14.82 6.03 -32.30
N GLY A 221 -13.96 5.88 -31.28
CA GLY A 221 -13.75 6.91 -30.26
C GLY A 221 -14.98 7.15 -29.38
N ARG A 222 -15.75 6.09 -29.13
CA ARG A 222 -16.92 6.11 -28.25
C ARG A 222 -16.62 5.36 -26.96
N TYR A 223 -17.40 5.61 -25.93
CA TYR A 223 -17.14 5.10 -24.59
C TYR A 223 -18.43 4.63 -23.93
N ARG A 224 -18.34 3.58 -23.12
CA ARG A 224 -19.42 3.09 -22.27
C ARG A 224 -19.06 3.33 -20.81
N PHE A 225 -20.05 3.67 -20.00
CA PHE A 225 -19.88 4.06 -18.60
C PHE A 225 -20.83 3.28 -17.72
N GLY A 226 -20.33 2.75 -16.61
CA GLY A 226 -21.15 2.21 -15.53
C GLY A 226 -20.70 2.82 -14.22
N TRP A 227 -21.65 3.25 -13.38
CA TRP A 227 -21.37 3.80 -12.05
C TRP A 227 -22.00 2.92 -10.97
N LEU A 228 -21.30 2.79 -9.85
CA LEU A 228 -21.75 2.12 -8.64
C LEU A 228 -21.36 3.00 -7.45
N ASP A 229 -22.30 3.23 -6.53
CA ASP A 229 -22.05 4.10 -5.38
C ASP A 229 -21.07 3.48 -4.38
N GLU A 230 -21.16 2.16 -4.18
CA GLU A 230 -20.32 1.43 -3.25
C GLU A 230 -20.05 0.00 -3.75
N LEU A 231 -18.79 -0.43 -3.67
CA LEU A 231 -18.37 -1.82 -3.82
C LEU A 231 -17.95 -2.35 -2.43
N PRO A 232 -18.73 -3.26 -1.81
CA PRO A 232 -18.54 -3.70 -0.44
C PRO A 232 -17.20 -4.44 -0.26
N SER A 233 -16.67 -4.44 0.98
CA SER A 233 -15.42 -5.11 1.32
C SER A 233 -15.48 -6.63 1.13
N GLY A 234 -14.31 -7.25 0.92
CA GLY A 234 -14.17 -8.71 0.86
C GLY A 234 -14.14 -9.43 2.20
N VAL A 235 -13.94 -8.69 3.30
CA VAL A 235 -14.15 -9.23 4.63
C VAL A 235 -15.62 -9.00 4.97
N PRO A 236 -16.41 -10.05 5.25
CA PRO A 236 -17.73 -9.89 5.84
C PRO A 236 -17.52 -9.13 7.14
N ARG A 237 -18.15 -7.96 7.30
CA ARG A 237 -18.17 -7.30 8.61
C ARG A 237 -18.73 -8.30 9.60
N SER A 238 -18.05 -8.51 10.72
CA SER A 238 -18.63 -9.37 11.75
C SER A 238 -19.94 -8.72 12.18
N VAL A 239 -20.95 -9.53 12.53
CA VAL A 239 -22.25 -9.02 13.01
C VAL A 239 -22.03 -8.03 14.17
N ALA A 240 -20.99 -8.26 14.99
CA ALA A 240 -20.55 -7.36 16.06
C ALA A 240 -20.02 -6.00 15.55
N ASP A 241 -19.31 -5.96 14.42
CA ASP A 241 -18.83 -4.70 13.83
C ASP A 241 -19.97 -3.91 13.18
N GLU A 242 -20.95 -4.59 12.58
CA GLU A 242 -22.16 -3.93 12.07
C GLU A 242 -23.06 -3.43 13.20
N GLU A 243 -23.23 -4.21 14.27
CA GLU A 243 -23.95 -3.78 15.46
C GLU A 243 -23.23 -2.63 16.15
N ALA A 244 -21.90 -2.66 16.26
CA ALA A 244 -21.12 -1.56 16.84
C ALA A 244 -21.13 -0.30 15.95
N ALA A 245 -21.13 -0.45 14.62
CA ALA A 245 -21.26 0.68 13.69
C ALA A 245 -22.67 1.29 13.74
N LYS A 246 -23.72 0.45 13.73
CA LYS A 246 -25.11 0.89 13.91
C LYS A 246 -25.33 1.50 15.29
N GLU A 247 -24.70 0.97 16.33
CA GLU A 247 -24.77 1.51 17.68
C GLU A 247 -23.96 2.81 17.80
N LYS A 248 -22.84 2.97 17.06
CA LYS A 248 -22.12 4.26 16.96
C LYS A 248 -22.92 5.30 16.20
N GLU A 249 -23.49 4.99 15.03
CA GLU A 249 -24.39 5.90 14.30
C GLU A 249 -25.62 6.27 15.15
N LYS A 250 -26.21 5.29 15.84
CA LYS A 250 -27.33 5.53 16.74
C LYS A 250 -26.90 6.39 17.94
N LYS A 251 -25.74 6.13 18.55
CA LYS A 251 -25.17 6.95 19.65
C LYS A 251 -24.75 8.34 19.19
N GLU A 252 -24.35 8.53 17.93
CA GLU A 252 -24.05 9.87 17.37
C GLU A 252 -25.34 10.65 17.06
N SER A 253 -26.40 9.95 16.63
CA SER A 253 -27.74 10.53 16.48
C SER A 253 -28.42 10.81 17.82
N GLU A 254 -28.15 10.00 18.85
CA GLU A 254 -28.67 10.16 20.21
C GLU A 254 -27.82 11.10 21.06
N LYS A 255 -26.52 11.32 20.76
CA LYS A 255 -25.68 12.32 21.46
C LYS A 255 -26.11 13.77 21.25
N ASN A 256 -27.05 14.03 20.34
CA ASN A 256 -27.75 15.31 20.22
C ASN A 256 -29.07 15.38 21.02
N ARG A 257 -29.37 14.39 21.87
CA ARG A 257 -30.46 14.44 22.86
C ARG A 257 -29.93 14.02 24.24
N ASP A 258 -30.34 14.78 25.24
CA ASP A 258 -29.79 14.84 26.59
C ASP A 258 -29.49 13.51 27.35
N LYS A 259 -28.45 13.58 28.18
CA LYS A 259 -28.03 12.83 29.41
C LYS A 259 -29.16 12.16 30.26
N PRO A 260 -28.86 11.34 31.31
CA PRO A 260 -27.99 10.14 31.42
C PRO A 260 -28.56 9.05 32.40
N GLU A 261 -28.70 7.77 32.04
CA GLU A 261 -28.80 6.70 33.07
C GLU A 261 -28.68 5.29 32.47
N ALA A 262 -27.50 4.67 32.53
CA ALA A 262 -27.35 3.22 32.40
C ALA A 262 -25.92 2.78 32.73
N LYS A 263 -25.61 2.61 34.02
CA LYS A 263 -24.33 2.02 34.47
C LYS A 263 -24.47 0.90 35.51
N ALA A 264 -25.62 0.23 35.56
CA ALA A 264 -25.89 -0.80 36.58
C ALA A 264 -26.12 -2.23 36.05
N LYS A 265 -26.20 -2.48 34.73
CA LYS A 265 -26.53 -3.82 34.19
C LYS A 265 -25.38 -4.58 33.50
N ALA A 266 -24.18 -4.00 33.44
CA ALA A 266 -23.05 -4.61 32.72
C ALA A 266 -22.16 -5.55 33.58
N ALA A 267 -22.39 -5.62 34.90
CA ALA A 267 -21.54 -6.41 35.80
C ALA A 267 -22.03 -7.84 36.05
N GLU A 268 -23.32 -8.13 35.80
CA GLU A 268 -23.93 -9.43 36.15
C GLU A 268 -23.82 -10.46 35.01
N ALA A 269 -23.79 -10.00 33.75
CA ALA A 269 -23.62 -10.86 32.57
C ALA A 269 -22.18 -11.38 32.36
N ALA A 270 -21.21 -10.87 33.13
CA ALA A 270 -19.80 -11.25 33.01
C ALA A 270 -19.43 -12.46 33.88
N LEU A 271 -20.23 -12.81 34.91
CA LEU A 271 -19.94 -13.95 35.78
C LEU A 271 -20.51 -15.28 35.25
N GLU A 272 -21.65 -15.25 34.55
CA GLU A 272 -22.33 -16.47 34.09
C GLU A 272 -21.62 -17.14 32.89
N LYS A 273 -20.72 -16.43 32.20
CA LYS A 273 -19.90 -16.98 31.11
C LYS A 273 -18.63 -17.71 31.57
N ALA A 274 -18.25 -17.59 32.85
CA ALA A 274 -17.01 -18.17 33.37
C ALA A 274 -17.18 -19.62 33.87
N GLU A 275 -18.41 -20.10 34.10
CA GLU A 275 -18.65 -21.44 34.66
C GLU A 275 -18.88 -22.57 33.63
N ALA A 276 -18.93 -22.26 32.33
CA ALA A 276 -19.23 -23.25 31.29
C ALA A 276 -18.00 -23.95 30.66
N GLU A 277 -16.76 -23.62 31.04
CA GLU A 277 -15.54 -24.09 30.35
C GLU A 277 -14.72 -25.19 31.06
N LEU A 278 -15.31 -25.98 31.96
CA LEU A 278 -14.58 -27.09 32.62
C LEU A 278 -15.23 -28.46 32.39
N LYS A 279 -15.01 -29.01 31.19
CA LYS A 279 -15.05 -30.46 30.94
C LYS A 279 -13.84 -30.89 30.08
N PRO A 280 -12.91 -31.70 30.60
CA PRO A 280 -11.80 -32.22 29.80
C PRO A 280 -12.27 -33.45 29.03
N GLY A 281 -12.64 -33.26 27.76
CA GLY A 281 -12.75 -34.34 26.79
C GLY A 281 -11.48 -34.39 25.95
N ASP A 282 -11.01 -35.60 25.62
CA ASP A 282 -9.90 -35.89 24.70
C ASP A 282 -10.09 -35.20 23.33
N LYS A 283 -9.77 -33.91 23.27
CA LYS A 283 -9.60 -33.18 22.02
C LYS A 283 -8.21 -33.55 21.52
N LYS A 284 -8.17 -34.33 20.43
CA LYS A 284 -7.02 -34.37 19.51
C LYS A 284 -6.47 -32.95 19.41
N ALA A 285 -5.28 -32.70 19.97
CA ALA A 285 -4.72 -31.37 20.10
C ALA A 285 -4.68 -30.71 18.72
N GLU A 286 -5.59 -29.77 18.48
CA GLU A 286 -5.54 -28.95 17.28
C GLU A 286 -4.22 -28.18 17.29
N PRO A 287 -3.50 -28.12 16.17
CA PRO A 287 -2.21 -27.46 16.12
C PRO A 287 -2.38 -25.98 16.47
N LYS A 288 -1.56 -25.50 17.42
CA LYS A 288 -1.57 -24.09 17.87
C LYS A 288 -1.58 -23.14 16.67
N PRO A 289 -2.36 -22.04 16.67
CA PRO A 289 -2.37 -21.09 15.55
C PRO A 289 -0.94 -20.58 15.27
N ILE A 290 -0.62 -20.38 13.99
CA ILE A 290 0.70 -19.86 13.61
C ILE A 290 0.77 -18.41 14.11
N PRO A 291 1.87 -17.98 14.76
CA PRO A 291 2.02 -16.59 15.17
C PRO A 291 1.93 -15.61 13.99
N ALA A 292 1.45 -14.41 14.28
CA ALA A 292 1.36 -13.33 13.30
C ALA A 292 2.75 -12.99 12.72
N GLU A 293 2.78 -12.67 11.42
CA GLU A 293 4.00 -12.24 10.74
C GLU A 293 4.44 -10.87 11.25
N ALA A 294 5.75 -10.70 11.44
CA ALA A 294 6.32 -9.43 11.81
C ALA A 294 6.05 -8.35 10.74
N ASP A 295 5.99 -7.09 11.17
CA ASP A 295 6.04 -5.95 10.25
C ASP A 295 7.36 -5.90 9.44
N ALA A 296 7.39 -5.06 8.41
CA ALA A 296 8.51 -4.96 7.49
C ALA A 296 9.82 -4.55 8.19
N ASP A 297 9.77 -3.67 9.20
CA ASP A 297 10.95 -3.17 9.91
C ASP A 297 11.55 -4.26 10.82
N THR A 298 10.69 -4.99 11.52
CA THR A 298 11.08 -6.12 12.37
C THR A 298 11.65 -7.25 11.53
N ARG A 299 11.01 -7.55 10.40
CA ARG A 299 11.54 -8.50 9.43
C ARG A 299 12.90 -8.08 8.88
N ALA A 300 13.08 -6.81 8.49
CA ALA A 300 14.36 -6.31 8.01
C ALA A 300 15.48 -6.41 9.07
N ARG A 301 15.17 -6.14 10.34
CA ARG A 301 16.12 -6.30 11.47
C ARG A 301 16.54 -7.76 11.66
N VAL A 302 15.59 -8.70 11.59
CA VAL A 302 15.87 -10.13 11.68
C VAL A 302 16.66 -10.60 10.45
N ASP A 303 16.30 -10.17 9.25
CA ASP A 303 17.04 -10.47 8.02
C ASP A 303 18.49 -9.95 8.08
N GLN A 304 18.72 -8.76 8.64
CA GLN A 304 20.07 -8.24 8.87
C GLN A 304 20.87 -9.13 9.85
N ALA A 305 20.21 -9.64 10.91
CA ALA A 305 20.83 -10.58 11.83
C ALA A 305 21.15 -11.92 11.14
N LEU A 306 20.26 -12.41 10.26
CA LEU A 306 20.43 -13.65 9.50
C LEU A 306 21.49 -13.55 8.39
N ASN A 307 21.78 -12.35 7.88
CA ASN A 307 22.88 -12.12 6.94
C ASN A 307 24.27 -12.13 7.60
N ARG A 308 24.35 -12.23 8.93
CA ARG A 308 25.64 -12.34 9.63
C ARG A 308 26.28 -13.70 9.34
N PRO A 309 27.62 -13.72 9.15
CA PRO A 309 28.33 -14.98 8.97
C PRO A 309 28.35 -15.80 10.26
N VAL A 310 28.06 -17.08 10.15
CA VAL A 310 28.16 -18.11 11.18
C VAL A 310 29.17 -19.18 10.75
N THR A 311 29.76 -19.85 11.72
CA THR A 311 30.68 -20.97 11.49
C THR A 311 30.00 -22.26 11.94
N VAL A 312 29.75 -23.19 11.02
CA VAL A 312 29.03 -24.43 11.31
C VAL A 312 29.86 -25.64 10.88
N ASN A 313 30.46 -26.31 11.86
CA ASN A 313 31.15 -27.59 11.66
C ASN A 313 30.40 -28.67 12.45
N ALA A 314 29.35 -29.22 11.83
CA ALA A 314 28.55 -30.27 12.42
C ALA A 314 28.79 -31.57 11.64
N ASP A 315 29.24 -32.63 12.30
CA ASP A 315 29.35 -33.97 11.70
C ASP A 315 28.46 -34.94 12.48
N LYS A 316 27.40 -35.42 11.83
CA LYS A 316 26.39 -36.31 12.42
C LYS A 316 25.77 -35.77 13.72
N VAL A 317 25.55 -34.46 13.78
CA VAL A 317 24.92 -33.78 14.93
C VAL A 317 23.41 -33.74 14.71
N PRO A 318 22.57 -33.93 15.76
CA PRO A 318 21.12 -33.76 15.62
C PRO A 318 20.75 -32.40 15.00
N ARG A 319 19.82 -32.39 14.02
CA ARG A 319 19.40 -31.15 13.34
C ARG A 319 18.96 -30.07 14.33
N ARG A 320 18.30 -30.44 15.44
CA ARG A 320 17.88 -29.50 16.49
C ARG A 320 19.07 -28.74 17.10
N ASP A 321 20.20 -29.41 17.29
CA ASP A 321 21.40 -28.80 17.87
C ASP A 321 22.12 -27.91 16.84
N VAL A 322 22.14 -28.32 15.57
CA VAL A 322 22.66 -27.48 14.48
C VAL A 322 21.82 -26.20 14.32
N LEU A 323 20.49 -26.32 14.40
CA LEU A 323 19.57 -25.18 14.41
C LEU A 323 19.84 -24.24 15.60
N ALA A 324 19.97 -24.80 16.81
CA ALA A 324 20.29 -24.02 18.01
C ALA A 324 21.64 -23.30 17.89
N LEU A 325 22.65 -23.96 17.32
CA LEU A 325 23.97 -23.37 17.05
C LEU A 325 23.88 -22.18 16.10
N VAL A 326 23.18 -22.34 14.97
CA VAL A 326 23.02 -21.27 13.96
C VAL A 326 22.24 -20.09 14.54
N ALA A 327 21.08 -20.35 15.16
CA ALA A 327 20.25 -19.31 15.77
C ALA A 327 20.99 -18.57 16.89
N GLY A 328 21.75 -19.30 17.71
CA GLY A 328 22.58 -18.74 18.78
C GLY A 328 23.68 -17.82 18.27
N GLN A 329 24.42 -18.23 17.22
CA GLN A 329 25.45 -17.38 16.61
C GLN A 329 24.85 -16.14 15.93
N ALA A 330 23.68 -16.28 15.29
CA ALA A 330 22.95 -15.16 14.69
C ALA A 330 22.31 -14.21 15.73
N ARG A 331 22.16 -14.67 16.98
CA ARG A 331 21.43 -14.02 18.08
C ARG A 331 19.96 -13.80 17.77
N VAL A 332 19.32 -14.79 17.13
CA VAL A 332 17.89 -14.77 16.80
C VAL A 332 17.20 -15.85 17.63
N ARG A 333 16.11 -15.49 18.31
CA ARG A 333 15.28 -16.46 19.07
C ARG A 333 14.47 -17.30 18.09
N TYR A 334 14.13 -18.52 18.48
CA TYR A 334 13.27 -19.37 17.66
C TYR A 334 12.32 -20.22 18.51
N GLU A 335 11.18 -20.55 17.93
CA GLU A 335 10.20 -21.51 18.43
C GLU A 335 9.95 -22.58 17.35
N VAL A 336 9.86 -23.85 17.77
CA VAL A 336 9.56 -24.97 16.88
C VAL A 336 8.14 -25.44 17.11
N ASP A 337 7.40 -25.60 16.02
CA ASP A 337 6.05 -26.14 16.01
C ASP A 337 6.04 -27.67 16.18
N ASP A 338 6.53 -28.13 17.34
CA ASP A 338 6.63 -29.55 17.69
C ASP A 338 5.32 -30.34 17.41
N PRO A 339 4.10 -29.82 17.67
CA PRO A 339 2.85 -30.53 17.35
C PRO A 339 2.68 -30.82 15.85
N THR A 340 3.01 -29.88 14.98
CA THR A 340 2.91 -30.08 13.51
C THR A 340 3.99 -30.99 13.01
N LEU A 341 5.22 -30.84 13.50
CA LEU A 341 6.33 -31.72 13.13
C LEU A 341 6.04 -33.17 13.53
N ALA A 342 5.49 -33.40 14.73
CA ALA A 342 5.06 -34.73 15.16
C ALA A 342 3.97 -35.32 14.27
N LYS A 343 2.98 -34.51 13.87
CA LYS A 343 1.90 -34.92 12.95
C LYS A 343 2.43 -35.34 11.57
N ASP A 344 3.39 -34.57 11.04
CA ASP A 344 3.99 -34.81 9.73
C ASP A 344 5.19 -35.79 9.80
N LYS A 345 5.44 -36.39 10.97
CA LYS A 345 6.51 -37.36 11.26
C LYS A 345 7.92 -36.83 10.93
N ILE A 346 8.14 -35.55 11.15
CA ILE A 346 9.44 -34.90 10.94
C ILE A 346 10.24 -34.96 12.24
N ASP A 347 11.38 -35.63 12.20
CA ASP A 347 12.27 -35.81 13.35
C ASP A 347 13.52 -34.92 13.23
N LEU A 348 13.61 -33.91 14.12
CA LEU A 348 14.78 -33.04 14.26
C LEU A 348 15.95 -33.69 15.02
N GLY A 349 15.74 -34.86 15.62
CA GLY A 349 16.79 -35.66 16.24
C GLY A 349 17.67 -36.40 15.24
N GLN A 350 17.22 -36.55 13.99
CA GLN A 350 18.02 -37.19 12.94
C GLN A 350 19.35 -36.43 12.75
N PRO A 351 20.48 -37.16 12.68
CA PRO A 351 21.78 -36.55 12.52
C PRO A 351 21.92 -35.91 11.14
N MET A 352 22.54 -34.74 11.08
CA MET A 352 22.96 -34.10 9.85
C MET A 352 24.45 -33.76 9.89
N THR A 353 25.05 -33.68 8.71
CA THR A 353 26.41 -33.17 8.55
C THR A 353 26.32 -31.88 7.74
N LEU A 354 26.83 -30.80 8.31
CA LEU A 354 26.93 -29.49 7.68
C LEU A 354 28.38 -29.03 7.84
N LYS A 355 29.13 -29.14 6.74
CA LYS A 355 30.56 -28.80 6.67
C LYS A 355 30.73 -27.59 5.78
N ASN A 356 30.25 -26.45 6.28
CA ASN A 356 30.39 -25.17 5.61
C ASN A 356 31.13 -24.24 6.55
N GLY A 357 32.17 -23.57 6.06
CA GLY A 357 32.99 -22.66 6.85
C GLY A 357 32.19 -21.43 7.30
N ARG A 358 32.61 -20.24 6.87
CA ARG A 358 31.93 -18.98 7.21
C ARG A 358 30.83 -18.69 6.18
N ILE A 359 29.58 -19.05 6.50
CA ILE A 359 28.39 -18.82 5.63
C ILE A 359 27.37 -17.91 6.32
N ALA A 360 26.46 -17.27 5.58
CA ALA A 360 25.40 -16.49 6.23
C ALA A 360 24.46 -17.41 7.03
N ALA A 361 23.98 -16.95 8.19
CA ALA A 361 23.06 -17.73 9.02
C ALA A 361 21.78 -18.10 8.25
N ARG A 362 21.31 -17.23 7.36
CA ARG A 362 20.18 -17.49 6.46
C ARG A 362 20.40 -18.73 5.60
N ASP A 363 21.59 -18.86 5.00
CA ASP A 363 21.92 -19.98 4.12
C ASP A 363 22.08 -21.27 4.93
N ALA A 364 22.70 -21.18 6.11
CA ALA A 364 22.78 -22.30 7.04
C ALA A 364 21.38 -22.79 7.46
N LEU A 365 20.46 -21.87 7.79
CA LEU A 365 19.07 -22.22 8.11
C LEU A 365 18.34 -22.84 6.92
N ALA A 366 18.56 -22.34 5.70
CA ALA A 366 17.96 -22.90 4.50
C ALA A 366 18.40 -24.36 4.28
N GLU A 367 19.66 -24.70 4.56
CA GLU A 367 20.17 -26.08 4.46
C GLU A 367 19.64 -26.99 5.58
N VAL A 368 19.62 -26.48 6.82
CA VAL A 368 19.11 -27.21 8.00
C VAL A 368 17.61 -27.52 7.86
N LEU A 369 16.82 -26.58 7.36
CA LEU A 369 15.35 -26.69 7.30
C LEU A 369 14.85 -27.25 5.96
N GLY A 370 15.45 -26.82 4.85
CA GLY A 370 14.97 -27.14 3.50
C GLY A 370 15.06 -28.62 3.15
N THR A 371 16.05 -29.34 3.68
CA THR A 371 16.24 -30.78 3.43
C THR A 371 15.12 -31.67 3.98
N ILE A 372 14.31 -31.15 4.89
CA ILE A 372 13.19 -31.86 5.53
C ILE A 372 11.85 -31.15 5.36
N GLY A 373 11.75 -30.24 4.39
CA GLY A 373 10.50 -29.54 4.09
C GLY A 373 10.03 -28.58 5.20
N LEU A 374 10.96 -28.12 6.04
CA LEU A 374 10.68 -27.08 7.02
C LEU A 374 10.98 -25.70 6.45
N SER A 375 10.32 -24.69 7.01
CA SER A 375 10.56 -23.29 6.72
C SER A 375 10.30 -22.48 7.99
N TYR A 376 10.59 -21.18 7.95
CA TYR A 376 10.39 -20.30 9.09
C TYR A 376 9.62 -19.04 8.69
N ARG A 377 8.90 -18.47 9.67
CA ARG A 377 8.30 -17.15 9.61
C ARG A 377 8.92 -16.26 10.67
N VAL A 378 9.19 -15.00 10.35
CA VAL A 378 9.56 -14.00 11.37
C VAL A 378 8.29 -13.52 12.06
N THR A 379 8.25 -13.62 13.38
CA THR A 379 7.11 -13.24 14.23
C THR A 379 7.22 -11.80 14.72
N GLU A 380 6.11 -11.21 15.16
CA GLU A 380 6.07 -9.84 15.71
C GLU A 380 7.07 -9.58 16.86
N ASP A 381 7.46 -10.61 17.61
CA ASP A 381 8.45 -10.51 18.69
C ASP A 381 9.93 -10.67 18.23
N ALA A 382 10.17 -10.55 16.93
CA ALA A 382 11.48 -10.70 16.29
C ALA A 382 12.12 -12.08 16.53
N SER A 383 11.31 -13.15 16.56
CA SER A 383 11.78 -14.53 16.64
C SER A 383 11.43 -15.31 15.36
N LEU A 384 12.02 -16.50 15.20
CA LEU A 384 11.71 -17.41 14.09
C LEU A 384 10.71 -18.47 14.56
N PHE A 385 9.55 -18.52 13.95
CA PHE A 385 8.62 -19.64 14.12
C PHE A 385 8.87 -20.69 13.03
N ILE A 386 9.35 -21.86 13.41
CA ILE A 386 9.77 -22.94 12.52
C ILE A 386 8.66 -24.00 12.44
N THR A 387 8.15 -24.24 11.25
CA THR A 387 7.10 -25.22 10.97
C THR A 387 7.26 -25.80 9.57
N THR A 388 6.34 -26.65 9.11
CA THR A 388 6.41 -27.22 7.77
C THR A 388 6.13 -26.17 6.70
N ALA A 389 6.86 -26.21 5.60
CA ALA A 389 6.67 -25.29 4.48
C ALA A 389 5.24 -25.38 3.92
N ALA A 390 4.66 -26.58 3.92
CA ALA A 390 3.26 -26.81 3.57
C ALA A 390 2.30 -26.06 4.51
N ARG A 391 2.59 -26.00 5.82
CA ARG A 391 1.75 -25.29 6.79
C ARG A 391 1.85 -23.78 6.62
N LEU A 392 3.05 -23.22 6.45
CA LEU A 392 3.23 -21.79 6.14
C LEU A 392 2.58 -21.42 4.79
N ALA A 393 2.72 -22.27 3.77
CA ALA A 393 2.08 -22.04 2.47
C ALA A 393 0.56 -22.13 2.58
N ALA A 394 0.03 -23.11 3.32
CA ALA A 394 -1.40 -23.23 3.58
C ALA A 394 -1.93 -22.04 4.36
N GLU A 395 -1.19 -21.49 5.33
CA GLU A 395 -1.59 -20.27 6.04
C GLU A 395 -1.52 -19.03 5.15
N THR A 396 -0.46 -18.90 4.36
CA THR A 396 -0.30 -17.83 3.37
C THR A 396 -1.43 -17.86 2.35
N ASN A 397 -1.89 -19.05 1.95
CA ASN A 397 -3.04 -19.27 1.08
C ASN A 397 -4.40 -19.17 1.83
N LYS A 398 -4.41 -19.38 3.16
CA LYS A 398 -5.58 -19.24 4.05
C LYS A 398 -5.78 -17.83 4.57
N LYS A 399 -4.86 -16.89 4.34
CA LYS A 399 -5.26 -15.49 4.16
C LYS A 399 -6.15 -15.49 2.92
N ALA A 400 -7.41 -15.88 3.13
CA ALA A 400 -8.42 -15.98 2.11
C ALA A 400 -8.31 -14.71 1.29
N VAL A 401 -8.16 -14.86 -0.02
CA VAL A 401 -8.20 -13.71 -0.92
C VAL A 401 -9.45 -12.96 -0.52
N ILE A 402 -9.25 -11.76 0.03
CA ILE A 402 -10.31 -10.95 0.61
C ILE A 402 -11.16 -10.54 -0.58
N GLU A 403 -12.16 -11.34 -0.91
CA GLU A 403 -12.95 -11.21 -2.13
C GLU A 403 -14.36 -10.80 -1.73
N GLY A 404 -14.73 -9.57 -2.10
CA GLY A 404 -16.08 -9.02 -1.95
C GLY A 404 -17.13 -9.88 -2.63
N PRO A 405 -18.41 -9.71 -2.27
CA PRO A 405 -19.48 -10.27 -3.08
C PRO A 405 -19.38 -9.71 -4.51
N PRO A 406 -19.55 -10.55 -5.53
CA PRO A 406 -19.54 -10.09 -6.91
C PRO A 406 -20.78 -9.21 -7.19
N ILE A 407 -20.57 -8.01 -7.72
CA ILE A 407 -21.64 -7.07 -8.09
C ILE A 407 -21.65 -6.89 -9.61
N LYS A 408 -22.81 -7.12 -10.22
CA LYS A 408 -23.03 -6.85 -11.64
C LYS A 408 -23.24 -5.36 -11.88
N LEU A 409 -22.59 -4.84 -12.92
CA LEU A 409 -22.68 -3.46 -13.36
C LEU A 409 -22.94 -3.44 -14.87
N THR A 410 -24.11 -2.96 -15.24
CA THR A 410 -24.49 -2.70 -16.63
C THR A 410 -23.91 -1.37 -17.09
N LEU A 411 -23.30 -1.34 -18.28
CA LEU A 411 -22.77 -0.12 -18.85
C LEU A 411 -23.82 0.60 -19.71
N SER A 412 -23.63 1.91 -19.88
CA SER A 412 -24.40 2.75 -20.80
C SER A 412 -24.27 2.28 -22.25
N GLN A 413 -25.13 2.82 -23.11
CA GLN A 413 -24.88 2.80 -24.55
C GLN A 413 -23.57 3.55 -24.88
N PRO A 414 -22.90 3.22 -25.99
CA PRO A 414 -21.70 3.95 -26.43
C PRO A 414 -22.00 5.44 -26.68
N LEU A 415 -21.27 6.32 -25.99
CA LEU A 415 -21.36 7.77 -26.13
C LEU A 415 -20.10 8.33 -26.77
N SER A 416 -20.25 9.32 -27.66
CA SER A 416 -19.12 10.07 -28.22
C SER A 416 -18.79 11.28 -27.34
N PRO A 417 -17.52 11.70 -27.21
CA PRO A 417 -17.16 12.92 -26.49
C PRO A 417 -17.87 14.20 -27.00
N SER A 418 -18.32 14.22 -28.26
CA SER A 418 -19.09 15.33 -28.83
C SER A 418 -20.56 15.35 -28.40
N ASP A 419 -21.07 14.26 -27.82
CA ASP A 419 -22.45 14.17 -27.34
C ASP A 419 -22.62 14.95 -26.02
N PRO A 420 -23.60 15.86 -25.89
CA PRO A 420 -23.84 16.57 -24.63
C PRO A 420 -24.05 15.65 -23.42
N SER A 421 -24.66 14.47 -23.64
CA SER A 421 -24.87 13.47 -22.57
C SER A 421 -23.57 12.85 -22.07
N PHE A 422 -22.51 12.83 -22.88
CA PHE A 422 -21.19 12.35 -22.47
C PHE A 422 -20.70 13.12 -21.26
N ARG A 423 -20.72 14.46 -21.32
CA ARG A 423 -20.30 15.34 -20.22
C ARG A 423 -21.16 15.10 -18.96
N GLN A 424 -22.47 14.92 -19.14
CA GLN A 424 -23.40 14.70 -18.03
C GLN A 424 -23.11 13.38 -17.29
N VAL A 425 -22.89 12.29 -18.03
CA VAL A 425 -22.62 10.94 -17.48
C VAL A 425 -21.19 10.81 -16.93
N THR A 426 -20.26 11.61 -17.41
CA THR A 426 -18.84 11.59 -16.99
C THR A 426 -18.54 12.69 -15.99
N ARG A 427 -18.04 13.83 -16.47
CA ARG A 427 -17.50 14.94 -15.69
C ARG A 427 -18.49 15.47 -14.67
N ASP A 428 -19.74 15.72 -15.07
CA ASP A 428 -20.72 16.34 -14.17
C ASP A 428 -21.19 15.35 -13.09
N THR A 429 -21.34 14.07 -13.45
CA THR A 429 -21.62 13.00 -12.47
C THR A 429 -20.49 12.86 -11.47
N TYR A 430 -19.24 12.84 -11.96
CA TYR A 430 -18.10 12.72 -11.07
C TYR A 430 -17.90 13.95 -10.18
N ALA A 431 -18.13 15.16 -10.70
CA ALA A 431 -18.12 16.39 -9.93
C ALA A 431 -19.12 16.35 -8.77
N ARG A 432 -20.36 15.87 -9.02
CA ARG A 432 -21.38 15.70 -7.97
C ARG A 432 -20.95 14.71 -6.90
N ARG A 433 -20.33 13.59 -7.29
CA ARG A 433 -19.82 12.57 -6.36
C ARG A 433 -18.69 13.12 -5.47
N LEU A 434 -17.70 13.78 -6.05
CA LEU A 434 -16.62 14.43 -5.29
C LEU A 434 -17.17 15.52 -4.35
N ALA A 435 -18.13 16.32 -4.81
CA ALA A 435 -18.79 17.32 -3.96
C ALA A 435 -19.59 16.67 -2.82
N ALA A 436 -20.24 15.52 -3.05
CA ALA A 436 -20.94 14.75 -2.02
C ALA A 436 -19.98 14.18 -0.96
N GLN A 437 -18.72 13.90 -1.33
CA GLN A 437 -17.65 13.58 -0.37
C GLN A 437 -17.16 14.82 0.42
N GLY A 438 -17.75 16.00 0.19
CA GLY A 438 -17.46 17.23 0.91
C GLY A 438 -16.38 18.10 0.27
N MET A 439 -15.86 17.73 -0.91
CA MET A 439 -14.85 18.51 -1.64
C MET A 439 -15.41 19.86 -2.11
N ARG A 440 -14.57 20.90 -2.08
CA ARG A 440 -14.95 22.23 -2.59
C ARG A 440 -15.04 22.23 -4.10
N ALA A 441 -15.97 23.03 -4.64
CA ALA A 441 -16.19 23.16 -6.07
C ALA A 441 -14.92 23.56 -6.84
N GLU A 442 -14.10 24.46 -6.30
CA GLU A 442 -12.86 24.89 -6.96
C GLU A 442 -11.80 23.78 -6.99
N VAL A 443 -11.74 22.96 -5.94
CA VAL A 443 -10.83 21.81 -5.86
C VAL A 443 -11.27 20.71 -6.83
N VAL A 444 -12.58 20.43 -6.87
CA VAL A 444 -13.18 19.51 -7.85
C VAL A 444 -12.91 19.96 -9.28
N GLN A 445 -13.07 21.25 -9.57
CA GLN A 445 -12.79 21.82 -10.89
C GLN A 445 -11.31 21.66 -11.26
N ALA A 446 -10.38 22.00 -10.36
CA ALA A 446 -8.94 21.84 -10.60
C ALA A 446 -8.55 20.37 -10.86
N TYR A 447 -9.11 19.43 -10.09
CA TYR A 447 -8.93 18.00 -10.28
C TYR A 447 -9.44 17.56 -11.67
N LEU A 448 -10.68 17.91 -12.02
CA LEU A 448 -11.29 17.48 -13.28
C LEU A 448 -10.64 18.14 -14.50
N ASP A 449 -10.17 19.38 -14.39
CA ASP A 449 -9.42 20.04 -15.46
C ASP A 449 -8.09 19.37 -15.76
N GLN A 450 -7.51 18.68 -14.78
CA GLN A 450 -6.26 17.94 -14.95
C GLN A 450 -6.49 16.52 -15.45
N TYR A 451 -7.46 15.80 -14.88
CA TYR A 451 -7.57 14.35 -15.08
C TYR A 451 -8.79 13.89 -15.88
N ALA A 452 -9.84 14.70 -16.03
CA ALA A 452 -11.05 14.25 -16.73
C ALA A 452 -10.77 13.77 -18.16
N PRO A 453 -9.94 14.44 -18.99
CA PRO A 453 -9.67 13.97 -20.35
C PRO A 453 -9.04 12.57 -20.37
N THR A 454 -8.07 12.30 -19.50
CA THR A 454 -7.36 11.01 -19.48
C THR A 454 -8.15 9.90 -18.78
N ILE A 455 -9.03 10.25 -17.83
CA ILE A 455 -9.92 9.31 -17.16
C ILE A 455 -11.09 8.92 -18.06
N PHE A 456 -11.75 9.87 -18.72
CA PHE A 456 -13.00 9.60 -19.45
C PHE A 456 -12.83 9.30 -20.94
N GLU A 457 -11.65 9.55 -21.49
CA GLU A 457 -11.28 9.14 -22.85
C GLU A 457 -10.08 8.17 -22.84
N PRO A 458 -10.12 7.08 -22.05
CA PRO A 458 -8.96 6.21 -21.89
C PRO A 458 -8.74 5.37 -23.16
N LYS A 459 -7.48 4.99 -23.41
CA LYS A 459 -7.12 4.11 -24.54
C LYS A 459 -7.55 2.64 -24.34
N GLY A 460 -7.83 2.25 -23.11
CA GLY A 460 -8.26 0.91 -22.72
C GLY A 460 -9.26 0.97 -21.58
N LEU A 461 -9.86 -0.16 -21.23
CA LEU A 461 -10.78 -0.21 -20.10
C LEU A 461 -10.04 0.14 -18.81
N ILE A 462 -10.63 1.05 -18.04
CA ILE A 462 -10.18 1.38 -16.69
C ILE A 462 -11.32 1.22 -15.69
N VAL A 463 -10.94 0.95 -14.45
CA VAL A 463 -11.85 1.05 -13.29
C VAL A 463 -11.35 2.18 -12.41
N LEU A 464 -12.21 3.17 -12.17
CA LEU A 464 -12.02 4.23 -11.20
C LEU A 464 -12.74 3.83 -9.91
N ALA A 465 -12.12 4.00 -8.75
CA ALA A 465 -12.75 3.78 -7.46
C ALA A 465 -12.16 4.74 -6.42
N HIS A 466 -12.94 5.16 -5.43
CA HIS A 466 -12.44 5.93 -4.29
C HIS A 466 -12.23 5.01 -3.10
N LEU A 467 -11.13 5.24 -2.39
CA LEU A 467 -10.93 4.63 -1.08
C LEU A 467 -11.80 5.35 -0.05
N SER A 468 -12.33 4.60 0.92
CA SER A 468 -12.90 5.22 2.11
C SER A 468 -11.82 5.99 2.87
N ARG A 469 -12.23 6.96 3.70
CA ARG A 469 -11.29 7.76 4.50
C ARG A 469 -10.45 6.87 5.42
N GLU A 470 -11.07 5.87 6.04
CA GLU A 470 -10.39 4.94 6.94
C GLU A 470 -9.30 4.16 6.20
N ALA A 471 -9.62 3.66 5.00
CA ALA A 471 -8.66 2.96 4.15
C ALA A 471 -7.50 3.88 3.75
N LEU A 472 -7.81 5.12 3.37
CA LEU A 472 -6.79 6.12 3.04
C LEU A 472 -5.88 6.39 4.25
N ASP A 473 -6.42 6.60 5.45
CA ASP A 473 -5.65 6.86 6.69
C ASP A 473 -4.81 5.64 7.13
N GLU A 474 -5.22 4.41 6.79
CA GLU A 474 -4.43 3.18 7.00
C GLU A 474 -3.22 3.07 6.06
N ILE A 475 -3.28 3.74 4.91
CA ILE A 475 -2.28 3.62 3.84
C ILE A 475 -1.35 4.84 3.85
N VAL A 476 -1.93 6.03 3.77
CA VAL A 476 -1.25 7.33 3.80
C VAL A 476 -1.99 8.24 4.78
N LEU A 477 -1.42 8.39 5.97
CA LEU A 477 -1.96 9.27 7.00
C LEU A 477 -1.48 10.70 6.75
N LEU A 478 -2.40 11.67 6.67
CA LEU A 478 -2.07 13.09 6.67
C LEU A 478 -2.69 13.73 7.91
N ASP A 479 -1.85 14.15 8.84
CA ASP A 479 -2.26 14.88 10.04
C ASP A 479 -2.01 16.38 9.85
N VAL A 480 -2.98 17.20 10.27
CA VAL A 480 -2.86 18.66 10.29
C VAL A 480 -3.05 19.14 11.72
N PHE A 481 -2.07 19.86 12.25
CA PHE A 481 -2.08 20.36 13.63
C PHE A 481 -1.82 21.88 13.70
N PRO A 482 -2.57 22.64 14.52
CA PRO A 482 -3.80 22.24 15.21
C PRO A 482 -4.91 21.79 14.26
N THR A 483 -5.91 21.07 14.78
CA THR A 483 -6.97 20.48 13.95
C THR A 483 -7.72 21.56 13.18
N PRO A 484 -7.86 21.46 11.84
CA PRO A 484 -8.61 22.42 11.04
C PRO A 484 -10.12 22.32 11.32
N LYS A 485 -10.85 23.42 11.10
CA LYS A 485 -12.33 23.46 11.17
C LYS A 485 -12.97 22.38 10.31
N LYS A 486 -12.38 22.09 9.14
CA LYS A 486 -12.82 21.03 8.24
C LYS A 486 -11.62 20.38 7.59
N PHE A 487 -11.63 19.06 7.52
CA PHE A 487 -10.62 18.27 6.83
C PHE A 487 -11.27 17.21 5.96
N VAL A 488 -11.08 17.33 4.65
CA VAL A 488 -11.63 16.40 3.65
C VAL A 488 -10.48 15.80 2.85
N ARG A 489 -10.50 14.48 2.70
CA ARG A 489 -9.53 13.74 1.92
C ARG A 489 -10.25 12.81 0.97
N THR A 490 -9.83 12.76 -0.28
CA THR A 490 -10.33 11.81 -1.28
C THR A 490 -9.17 11.20 -2.06
N ALA A 491 -9.20 9.89 -2.28
CA ALA A 491 -8.18 9.19 -3.05
C ALA A 491 -8.83 8.33 -4.13
N ALA A 492 -8.63 8.72 -5.39
CA ALA A 492 -9.05 7.97 -6.56
C ALA A 492 -7.98 6.94 -6.93
N VAL A 493 -8.37 5.67 -6.98
CA VAL A 493 -7.57 4.57 -7.53
C VAL A 493 -8.05 4.29 -8.95
N ILE A 494 -7.13 4.32 -9.91
CA ILE A 494 -7.37 4.04 -11.32
C ILE A 494 -6.66 2.73 -11.66
N ALA A 495 -7.44 1.67 -11.83
CA ALA A 495 -6.96 0.37 -12.26
C ALA A 495 -7.04 0.25 -13.79
N HIS A 496 -5.91 -0.01 -14.44
CA HIS A 496 -5.82 -0.26 -15.88
C HIS A 496 -5.25 -1.65 -16.15
N GLY A 497 -5.32 -2.11 -17.40
CA GLY A 497 -4.92 -3.48 -17.75
C GLY A 497 -5.81 -4.55 -17.10
N VAL A 498 -7.01 -4.16 -16.69
CA VAL A 498 -7.98 -5.02 -15.98
C VAL A 498 -8.99 -5.68 -16.94
N ASP A 499 -9.01 -5.30 -18.22
CA ASP A 499 -9.96 -5.87 -19.18
C ASP A 499 -9.74 -7.39 -19.36
N PRO A 500 -10.73 -8.23 -19.04
CA PRO A 500 -10.63 -9.68 -19.19
C PRO A 500 -10.25 -10.12 -20.61
N ARG A 501 -10.60 -9.32 -21.63
CA ARG A 501 -10.31 -9.64 -23.04
C ARG A 501 -8.86 -9.44 -23.44
N LEU A 502 -8.04 -8.78 -22.62
CA LEU A 502 -6.62 -8.57 -22.96
C LEU A 502 -5.86 -9.88 -23.01
N GLN A 503 -6.23 -10.88 -22.20
CA GLN A 503 -5.65 -12.22 -22.29
C GLN A 503 -6.04 -12.92 -23.59
N ASP A 504 -7.30 -12.78 -24.03
CA ASP A 504 -7.75 -13.35 -25.31
C ASP A 504 -7.04 -12.67 -26.48
N ARG A 505 -6.88 -11.34 -26.43
CA ARG A 505 -6.07 -10.60 -27.38
C ARG A 505 -4.61 -11.07 -27.38
N ALA A 506 -4.00 -11.25 -26.21
CA ALA A 506 -2.65 -11.76 -26.09
C ALA A 506 -2.51 -13.15 -26.74
N ARG A 507 -3.47 -14.06 -26.53
CA ARG A 507 -3.48 -15.40 -27.18
C ARG A 507 -3.54 -15.30 -28.69
N LEU A 508 -4.34 -14.37 -29.23
CA LEU A 508 -4.40 -14.13 -30.67
C LEU A 508 -3.08 -13.58 -31.21
N LEU A 509 -2.45 -12.64 -30.50
CA LEU A 509 -1.16 -12.08 -30.90
C LEU A 509 -0.02 -13.10 -30.82
N VAL A 510 -0.03 -14.00 -29.82
CA VAL A 510 0.96 -15.08 -29.72
C VAL A 510 0.90 -15.99 -30.95
N LYS A 511 -0.30 -16.31 -31.45
CA LYS A 511 -0.44 -17.07 -32.70
C LYS A 511 0.15 -16.33 -33.90
N GLN A 512 0.05 -15.01 -33.92
CA GLN A 512 0.62 -14.17 -34.98
C GLN A 512 2.16 -14.06 -34.91
N LEU A 513 2.81 -14.48 -33.81
CA LEU A 513 4.27 -14.58 -33.75
C LEU A 513 4.83 -15.64 -34.71
N GLY A 514 4.03 -16.64 -35.09
CA GLY A 514 4.37 -17.66 -36.08
C GLY A 514 3.92 -17.34 -37.51
N ASP A 515 3.39 -16.13 -37.77
CA ASP A 515 2.91 -15.75 -39.10
C ASP A 515 4.04 -15.79 -40.13
N LEU A 516 3.73 -16.17 -41.38
CA LEU A 516 4.71 -16.21 -42.48
C LEU A 516 5.24 -14.82 -42.84
N GLY A 517 4.42 -13.78 -42.65
CA GLY A 517 4.76 -12.38 -42.92
C GLY A 517 5.61 -11.77 -41.80
N PRO A 518 6.84 -11.28 -42.08
CA PRO A 518 7.70 -10.71 -41.04
C PRO A 518 7.08 -9.49 -40.36
N ARG A 519 6.34 -8.67 -41.11
CA ARG A 519 5.66 -7.48 -40.59
C ARG A 519 4.58 -7.82 -39.56
N ALA A 520 3.78 -8.87 -39.81
CA ALA A 520 2.74 -9.30 -38.88
C ALA A 520 3.35 -9.78 -37.56
N ARG A 521 4.48 -10.51 -37.62
CA ARG A 521 5.22 -10.95 -36.43
C ARG A 521 5.77 -9.78 -35.60
N GLU A 522 6.37 -8.80 -36.26
CA GLU A 522 6.93 -7.61 -35.59
C GLU A 522 5.84 -6.73 -34.96
N GLU A 523 4.71 -6.56 -35.65
CA GLU A 523 3.54 -5.87 -35.12
C GLU A 523 2.96 -6.62 -33.91
N ALA A 524 2.82 -7.95 -34.00
CA ALA A 524 2.32 -8.77 -32.90
C ALA A 524 3.25 -8.74 -31.68
N GLU A 525 4.56 -8.82 -31.90
CA GLU A 525 5.56 -8.71 -30.84
C GLU A 525 5.53 -7.35 -30.14
N THR A 526 5.40 -6.28 -30.92
CA THR A 526 5.28 -4.92 -30.37
C THR A 526 4.01 -4.80 -29.52
N GLN A 527 2.88 -5.30 -30.02
CA GLN A 527 1.62 -5.27 -29.29
C GLN A 527 1.65 -6.13 -28.02
N LEU A 528 2.26 -7.32 -28.04
CA LEU A 528 2.43 -8.16 -26.86
C LEU A 528 3.33 -7.49 -25.81
N PHE A 529 4.39 -6.82 -26.25
CA PHE A 529 5.23 -6.03 -25.37
C PHE A 529 4.46 -4.86 -24.76
N ASP A 530 3.63 -4.16 -25.54
CA ASP A 530 2.81 -3.03 -25.08
C ASP A 530 1.66 -3.47 -24.14
N LEU A 531 1.15 -4.69 -24.28
CA LEU A 531 0.24 -5.32 -23.28
C LEU A 531 0.95 -5.54 -21.93
N GLY A 532 2.29 -5.56 -21.93
CA GLY A 532 3.12 -5.64 -20.75
C GLY A 532 2.81 -6.88 -19.93
N PRO A 533 2.68 -6.76 -18.60
CA PRO A 533 2.59 -7.94 -17.76
C PRO A 533 1.25 -8.70 -17.86
N VAL A 534 0.23 -8.15 -18.52
CA VAL A 534 -1.01 -8.89 -18.84
C VAL A 534 -0.74 -10.02 -19.84
N ALA A 535 0.27 -9.88 -20.70
CA ALA A 535 0.64 -10.90 -21.68
C ALA A 535 1.48 -12.05 -21.10
N ILE A 536 2.08 -11.88 -19.91
CA ILE A 536 3.05 -12.83 -19.35
C ILE A 536 2.52 -14.26 -19.26
N PRO A 537 1.33 -14.54 -18.68
CA PRO A 537 0.86 -15.92 -18.57
C PRO A 537 0.73 -16.60 -19.94
N VAL A 538 0.28 -15.84 -20.94
CA VAL A 538 0.11 -16.36 -22.30
C VAL A 538 1.46 -16.56 -23.00
N LEU A 539 2.43 -15.70 -22.75
CA LEU A 539 3.80 -15.85 -23.27
C LEU A 539 4.53 -17.03 -22.62
N GLU A 540 4.33 -17.27 -21.31
CA GLU A 540 4.87 -18.42 -20.60
C GLU A 540 4.27 -19.74 -21.14
N ASP A 541 2.96 -19.76 -21.42
CA ASP A 541 2.32 -20.88 -22.10
C ASP A 541 2.90 -21.10 -23.51
N ALA A 542 3.19 -20.00 -24.22
CA ALA A 542 3.76 -20.04 -25.58
C ALA A 542 5.16 -20.65 -25.66
N LEU A 543 5.91 -20.72 -24.55
CA LEU A 543 7.21 -21.40 -24.49
C LEU A 543 7.11 -22.91 -24.74
N ARG A 544 5.89 -23.48 -24.70
CA ARG A 544 5.62 -24.89 -24.96
C ARG A 544 5.06 -25.15 -26.36
N GLU A 545 4.98 -24.14 -27.20
CA GLU A 545 4.47 -24.28 -28.57
C GLU A 545 5.42 -25.11 -29.45
N LYS A 546 4.84 -25.77 -30.46
CA LYS A 546 5.63 -26.56 -31.42
C LYS A 546 6.37 -25.68 -32.44
N ASP A 547 5.89 -24.46 -32.65
CA ASP A 547 6.50 -23.49 -33.55
C ASP A 547 7.67 -22.80 -32.85
N ILE A 548 8.88 -23.09 -33.33
CA ILE A 548 10.14 -22.57 -32.77
C ILE A 548 10.20 -21.05 -32.87
N GLU A 549 9.59 -20.43 -33.89
CA GLU A 549 9.57 -18.97 -34.03
C GLU A 549 8.71 -18.31 -32.93
N ILE A 550 7.56 -18.92 -32.59
CA ILE A 550 6.71 -18.46 -31.49
C ILE A 550 7.48 -18.53 -30.17
N VAL A 551 8.13 -19.68 -29.89
CA VAL A 551 8.91 -19.88 -28.67
C VAL A 551 10.01 -18.81 -28.57
N PHE A 552 10.85 -18.68 -29.60
CA PHE A 552 11.96 -17.73 -29.62
C PHE A 552 11.52 -16.27 -29.37
N ARG A 553 10.42 -15.84 -29.99
CA ARG A 553 9.89 -14.48 -29.76
C ARG A 553 9.26 -14.31 -28.40
N ALA A 554 8.54 -15.31 -27.90
CA ALA A 554 7.97 -15.28 -26.56
C ALA A 554 9.07 -15.13 -25.49
N GLU A 555 10.17 -15.89 -25.60
CA GLU A 555 11.35 -15.75 -24.74
C GLU A 555 11.92 -14.33 -24.79
N ARG A 556 12.13 -13.78 -25.99
CA ARG A 556 12.63 -12.42 -26.17
C ARG A 556 11.73 -11.37 -25.52
N ILE A 557 10.41 -11.51 -25.66
CA ILE A 557 9.45 -10.59 -25.03
C ILE A 557 9.51 -10.74 -23.50
N LEU A 558 9.53 -11.95 -22.97
CA LEU A 558 9.63 -12.21 -21.53
C LEU A 558 10.91 -11.61 -20.92
N LEU A 559 12.06 -11.77 -21.58
CA LEU A 559 13.31 -11.14 -21.17
C LEU A 559 13.22 -9.62 -21.16
N ARG A 560 12.60 -9.01 -22.19
CA ARG A 560 12.37 -7.56 -22.23
C ARG A 560 11.40 -7.08 -21.14
N LEU A 561 10.50 -7.94 -20.68
CA LEU A 561 9.62 -7.71 -19.53
C LEU A 561 10.29 -8.06 -18.19
N ASN A 562 11.60 -8.30 -18.17
CA ASN A 562 12.40 -8.69 -17.00
C ASN A 562 11.90 -9.97 -16.33
N ARG A 563 11.40 -10.94 -17.10
CA ARG A 563 11.07 -12.28 -16.62
C ARG A 563 12.21 -13.24 -16.94
N GLN A 564 12.52 -14.10 -15.96
CA GLN A 564 13.47 -15.19 -16.17
C GLN A 564 12.79 -16.24 -17.03
N VAL A 565 13.49 -16.66 -18.08
CA VAL A 565 13.07 -17.72 -18.99
C VAL A 565 13.82 -19.00 -18.56
N PRO A 566 13.12 -20.14 -18.42
CA PRO A 566 13.70 -21.40 -17.98
C PRO A 566 14.65 -22.05 -18.98
#